data_AF-A0A2T6BU32-F1
#
_entry.id   AF-A0A2T6BU32-F1
#
_cell.length_a   1.000
_cell.length_b   1.000
_cell.length_c   1.000
_cell.angle_alpha   90.00
_cell.angle_beta   90.00
_cell.angle_gamma   90.00
#
_symmetry.space_group_name_H-M   'P 1'
#
loop_
_entity.id
_entity.type
_entity.pdbx_description
1 polymer ?
#
loop_
_entity_poly.entity_id
_entity_poly.type
_entity_poly.pdbx_seq_one_letter_code
_entity_poly.pdbx_strand_id
1 'polypeptide(L)'
;MLKKKFWVLLLALALLLTGCGEKGDDPQPPKQDVTTGPAEEVFVKEPKDAEEVKFVEHVDGDTSKFKVDGKVETVRYLLIDTPETRHVRP
;
A
#
# COMPACT_ATOMS: atom_id res chain seq x y z
N MET A 1 -4.47 -18.50 53.15
CA MET A 1 -5.35 -17.88 52.11
C MET A 1 -4.68 -16.73 51.35
N LEU A 2 -3.54 -16.20 51.80
CA LEU A 2 -2.88 -15.04 51.18
C LEU A 2 -2.25 -15.36 49.81
N LYS A 3 -1.72 -16.58 49.61
CA LYS A 3 -1.11 -17.02 48.34
C LYS A 3 -2.11 -17.11 47.17
N LYS A 4 -3.35 -17.54 47.44
CA LYS A 4 -4.43 -17.57 46.42
C LYS A 4 -4.91 -16.16 46.08
N LYS A 5 -5.03 -15.26 47.07
CA LYS A 5 -5.37 -13.85 46.85
C LYS A 5 -4.28 -13.11 46.07
N PHE A 6 -3.01 -13.44 46.32
CA PHE A 6 -1.87 -12.92 45.58
C PHE A 6 -1.85 -13.39 44.12
N TRP A 7 -2.19 -14.66 43.88
CA TRP A 7 -2.30 -15.20 42.53
C TRP A 7 -3.48 -14.59 41.75
N VAL A 8 -4.61 -14.36 42.42
CA VAL A 8 -5.77 -13.67 41.82
C VAL A 8 -5.46 -12.20 41.49
N LEU A 9 -4.71 -11.51 42.37
CA LEU A 9 -4.25 -10.13 42.12
C LEU A 9 -3.29 -10.04 40.93
N LEU A 10 -2.35 -10.98 40.79
CA LEU A 10 -1.44 -11.04 39.64
C LEU A 10 -2.17 -11.31 38.33
N LEU A 11 -3.18 -12.17 38.34
CA LEU A 11 -3.96 -12.51 37.15
C LEU A 11 -4.85 -11.33 36.69
N ALA A 12 -5.41 -10.57 37.64
CA ALA A 12 -6.15 -9.34 37.34
C ALA A 12 -5.27 -8.21 36.79
N LEU A 13 -4.03 -8.08 37.28
CA LEU A 13 -3.07 -7.07 36.78
C LEU A 13 -2.61 -7.37 35.35
N ALA A 14 -2.47 -8.66 35.00
CA ALA A 14 -2.11 -9.08 33.65
C ALA A 14 -3.20 -8.74 32.61
N LEU A 15 -4.48 -8.80 32.97
CA LEU A 15 -5.60 -8.41 32.09
C LEU A 15 -5.67 -6.90 31.82
N LEU A 16 -5.15 -6.06 32.72
CA LEU A 16 -5.14 -4.60 32.54
C LEU A 16 -4.03 -4.11 31.60
N LEU A 17 -3.04 -4.96 31.30
CA LEU A 17 -1.89 -4.62 30.47
C LEU A 17 -2.10 -4.93 28.98
N THR A 18 -3.20 -5.58 28.60
CA THR A 18 -3.54 -5.84 27.20
C THR A 18 -4.46 -4.73 26.65
N GLY A 19 -3.92 -3.51 26.54
CA GLY A 19 -4.53 -2.43 25.78
C GLY A 19 -3.80 -2.26 24.45
N CYS A 20 -4.46 -2.56 23.33
CA CYS A 20 -3.96 -2.25 22.00
C CYS A 20 -4.50 -0.87 21.59
N GLY A 21 -3.61 0.07 21.27
CA GLY A 21 -3.98 1.40 20.80
C GLY A 21 -3.96 1.46 19.27
N GLU A 22 -5.12 1.63 18.66
CA GLU A 22 -5.26 1.85 17.22
C GLU A 22 -5.08 3.35 16.93
N LYS A 23 -4.03 3.71 16.18
CA LYS A 23 -3.89 5.05 15.61
C LYS A 23 -4.60 5.03 14.25
N GLY A 24 -5.73 5.73 14.16
CA GLY A 24 -6.33 6.06 12.88
C GLY A 24 -5.49 7.12 12.18
N ASP A 25 -4.82 6.74 11.09
CA ASP A 25 -4.24 7.66 10.13
C ASP A 25 -5.27 7.86 9.01
N ASP A 26 -6.02 8.96 9.05
CA ASP A 26 -6.87 9.40 7.93
C ASP A 26 -5.98 10.10 6.87
N PRO A 27 -5.90 9.61 5.63
CA PRO A 27 -5.22 10.33 4.56
C PRO A 27 -6.13 11.42 4.00
N GLN A 28 -5.77 12.68 4.23
CA GLN A 28 -6.33 13.82 3.55
C GLN A 28 -5.71 13.92 2.13
N PRO A 29 -6.49 14.03 1.04
CA PRO A 29 -5.94 14.05 -0.32
C PRO A 29 -5.06 15.29 -0.55
N PRO A 30 -3.95 15.18 -1.30
CA PRO A 30 -3.12 16.32 -1.66
C PRO A 30 -3.88 17.25 -2.61
N LYS A 31 -3.96 18.54 -2.25
CA LYS A 31 -4.38 19.60 -3.18
C LYS A 31 -3.25 19.79 -4.21
N GLN A 32 -3.50 19.46 -5.48
CA GLN A 32 -2.58 19.77 -6.57
C GLN A 32 -2.93 21.13 -7.17
N ASP A 33 -2.01 22.07 -6.98
CA ASP A 33 -1.96 23.34 -7.72
C ASP A 33 -1.19 23.07 -9.03
N VAL A 34 -1.87 23.17 -10.16
CA VAL A 34 -1.31 22.88 -11.49
C VAL A 34 -0.91 24.20 -12.13
N THR A 35 0.39 24.49 -12.15
CA THR A 35 0.95 25.52 -13.04
C THR A 35 1.87 24.86 -14.06
N THR A 36 1.48 24.97 -15.32
CA THR A 36 2.18 24.46 -16.51
C THR A 36 3.46 25.27 -16.78
N GLY A 37 4.63 24.63 -16.68
CA GLY A 37 5.97 25.16 -16.97
C GLY A 37 6.96 24.02 -17.32
N PRO A 38 8.11 24.32 -17.96
CA PRO A 38 8.84 23.38 -18.83
C PRO A 38 9.63 22.32 -18.06
N ALA A 39 9.38 21.03 -18.39
CA ALA A 39 10.11 19.81 -18.03
C ALA A 39 11.13 19.95 -16.87
N GLU A 40 10.63 20.34 -15.70
CA GLU A 40 11.34 20.13 -14.45
C GLU A 40 11.24 18.64 -14.15
N GLU A 41 12.35 18.00 -13.80
CA GLU A 41 12.36 16.63 -13.31
C GLU A 41 11.49 16.58 -12.06
N VAL A 42 10.23 16.16 -12.24
CA VAL A 42 9.29 15.95 -11.14
C VAL A 42 9.85 14.79 -10.34
N PHE A 43 10.57 15.10 -9.27
CA PHE A 43 11.03 14.11 -8.31
C PHE A 43 9.79 13.61 -7.56
N VAL A 44 9.11 12.63 -8.17
CA VAL A 44 7.99 11.93 -7.54
C VAL A 44 8.57 11.19 -6.35
N LYS A 45 8.32 11.71 -5.15
CA LYS A 45 8.62 10.96 -3.92
C LYS A 45 7.85 9.65 -4.00
N GLU A 46 8.57 8.55 -3.83
CA GLU A 46 7.93 7.24 -3.76
C GLU A 46 6.81 7.26 -2.72
N PRO A 47 5.62 6.74 -3.05
CA PRO A 47 4.56 6.56 -2.07
C PRO A 47 5.09 5.78 -0.87
N LYS A 48 4.69 6.15 0.35
CA LYS A 48 5.10 5.42 1.57
C LYS A 48 4.69 3.95 1.54
N ASP A 49 3.65 3.65 0.75
CA ASP A 49 3.01 2.35 0.67
C ASP A 49 3.40 1.60 -0.62
N ALA A 50 4.41 2.08 -1.34
CA ALA A 50 4.93 1.42 -2.52
C ALA A 50 5.70 0.14 -2.13
N GLU A 51 5.51 -0.91 -2.90
CA GLU A 51 6.20 -2.19 -2.72
C GLU A 51 7.19 -2.42 -3.87
N GLU A 52 8.39 -2.91 -3.54
CA GLU A 52 9.35 -3.34 -4.55
C GLU A 52 8.88 -4.62 -5.24
N VAL A 53 8.75 -4.58 -6.56
CA VAL A 53 8.32 -5.72 -7.37
C VAL A 53 9.36 -6.05 -8.45
N LYS A 54 9.40 -7.31 -8.89
CA LYS A 54 10.27 -7.71 -10.02
C LYS A 54 9.50 -7.66 -11.31
N PHE A 55 10.02 -6.95 -12.30
CA PHE A 55 9.51 -6.99 -13.66
C PHE A 55 9.63 -8.41 -14.24
N VAL A 56 8.59 -8.86 -14.94
CA VAL A 56 8.55 -10.19 -15.58
C VAL A 56 8.42 -10.06 -17.09
N GLU A 57 7.43 -9.33 -17.58
CA GLU A 57 7.10 -9.25 -19.01
C GLU A 57 6.34 -7.96 -19.32
N HIS A 58 6.54 -7.41 -20.51
CA HIS A 58 5.76 -6.30 -21.06
C HIS A 58 4.50 -6.84 -21.78
N VAL A 59 3.34 -6.18 -21.61
CA VAL A 59 2.08 -6.57 -22.26
C VAL A 59 1.61 -5.50 -23.24
N ASP A 60 1.44 -4.26 -22.76
CA ASP A 60 1.06 -3.10 -23.56
C ASP A 60 1.59 -1.80 -22.91
N GLY A 61 1.31 -0.64 -23.50
CA GLY A 61 1.79 0.67 -23.04
C GLY A 61 1.44 1.01 -21.58
N ASP A 62 0.29 0.58 -21.08
CA ASP A 62 -0.18 0.79 -19.71
C ASP A 62 -0.23 -0.50 -18.87
N THR A 63 0.15 -1.64 -19.44
CA THR A 63 -0.07 -2.96 -18.84
C THR A 63 1.21 -3.79 -18.86
N SER A 64 1.60 -4.38 -17.72
CA SER A 64 2.80 -5.21 -17.60
C SER A 64 2.63 -6.31 -16.55
N LYS A 65 3.46 -7.35 -16.60
CA LYS A 65 3.49 -8.41 -15.59
C LYS A 65 4.63 -8.21 -14.60
N PHE A 66 4.30 -8.34 -13.32
CA PHE A 66 5.24 -8.22 -12.22
C PHE A 66 5.14 -9.41 -11.27
N LYS A 67 6.20 -9.66 -10.51
CA LYS A 67 6.19 -10.60 -9.39
C LYS A 67 5.82 -9.84 -8.12
N VAL A 68 4.55 -9.93 -7.71
CA VAL A 68 3.97 -9.34 -6.50
C VAL A 68 3.71 -10.47 -5.51
N ASP A 69 4.18 -10.36 -4.26
CA ASP A 69 4.01 -11.43 -3.24
C ASP A 69 4.43 -12.83 -3.72
N GLY A 70 5.43 -12.91 -4.58
CA GLY A 70 5.93 -14.17 -5.13
C GLY A 70 5.12 -14.75 -6.29
N LYS A 71 4.00 -14.12 -6.70
CA LYS A 71 3.13 -14.53 -7.81
C LYS A 71 3.29 -13.60 -9.01
N VAL A 72 3.10 -14.12 -10.21
CA VAL A 72 3.09 -13.31 -11.43
C VAL A 72 1.71 -12.74 -11.64
N GLU A 73 1.57 -11.42 -11.52
CA GLU A 73 0.32 -10.68 -11.66
C GLU A 73 0.40 -9.73 -12.86
N THR A 74 -0.73 -9.53 -13.55
CA THR A 74 -0.87 -8.53 -14.62
C THR A 74 -1.37 -7.22 -14.00
N VAL A 75 -0.61 -6.13 -14.15
CA VAL A 75 -0.89 -4.82 -13.55
C VAL A 75 -1.17 -3.81 -14.64
N ARG A 76 -2.25 -3.03 -14.47
CA ARG A 76 -2.59 -1.87 -15.30
C ARG A 76 -2.29 -0.58 -14.54
N TYR A 77 -1.65 0.38 -15.19
CA TYR A 77 -1.25 1.62 -14.55
C TYR A 77 -2.44 2.55 -14.32
N LEU A 78 -2.46 3.18 -13.13
CA LEU A 78 -3.54 4.09 -12.76
C LEU A 78 -3.41 5.41 -13.54
N LEU A 79 -4.55 5.87 -14.08
CA LEU A 79 -4.68 7.16 -14.78
C LEU A 79 -3.82 7.28 -16.05
N ILE A 80 -3.31 6.17 -16.58
CA ILE A 80 -2.63 6.11 -17.86
C ILE A 80 -3.54 5.36 -18.83
N ASP A 81 -3.81 5.96 -19.98
CA ASP A 81 -4.55 5.34 -21.09
C ASP A 81 -3.65 5.33 -22.33
N THR A 82 -3.45 4.16 -22.91
CA THR A 82 -2.57 3.97 -24.08
C THR A 82 -3.33 3.30 -25.22
N PRO A 83 -3.01 3.60 -26.49
CA PRO A 83 -3.57 2.86 -27.61
C PRO A 83 -3.32 1.35 -27.47
N GLU A 84 -4.38 0.57 -27.38
CA GLU A 84 -4.28 -0.88 -27.17
C GLU A 84 -3.78 -1.58 -28.44
N THR A 85 -2.69 -2.34 -28.32
CA THR A 85 -2.13 -3.16 -29.41
C THR A 85 -2.96 -4.41 -29.68
N ARG A 86 -3.73 -4.87 -28.68
CA ARG A 86 -4.65 -6.01 -28.79
C ARG A 86 -6.08 -5.57 -28.55
N HIS A 87 -6.73 -5.12 -29.60
CA HIS A 87 -8.18 -4.95 -29.60
C HIS A 87 -8.89 -6.31 -29.61
N VAL A 88 -9.72 -6.57 -28.60
CA VAL A 88 -10.69 -7.67 -28.64
C VAL A 88 -11.67 -7.36 -29.77
N ARG A 89 -11.58 -8.08 -30.89
CA ARG A 89 -12.59 -7.93 -31.95
C ARG A 89 -13.87 -8.66 -31.51
N PRO A 90 -15.05 -8.02 -31.64
CA PRO A 90 -16.32 -8.68 -31.43
C PRO A 90 -16.59 -9.77 -32.47
#